data_AF-W2I246-F1
#
_entry.id   AF-W2I246-F1
#
_cell.length_a   1.000
_cell.length_b   1.000
_cell.length_c   1.000
_cell.angle_alpha   90.00
_cell.angle_beta   90.00
_cell.angle_gamma   90.00
#
_symmetry.space_group_name_H-M   'P 1'
#
loop_
_entity.id
_entity.type
_entity.pdbx_description
1 polymer ?
#
loop_
_entity_poly.entity_id
_entity_poly.type
_entity_poly.pdbx_seq_one_letter_code
_entity_poly.pdbx_strand_id
1 'polypeptide(L)'
;MACARYYNAIVRLLIDVLLNYAQDRQCSRPRSGGFGKTKAYFLSTESQNSTGDLHGHMLVWIENMPTTTAQYYELLKHRDFQHRVQDYVSSIASSSFPVSLDRCSSCSSTDIAAMQFSREVFKKPKR
;
A
#
# COMPACT_ATOMS: atom_id res chain seq x y z
N MET A 1 -3.59 22.19 -12.24
CA MET A 1 -2.24 22.00 -12.84
C MET A 1 -1.15 21.65 -11.81
N ALA A 2 -0.99 22.38 -10.70
CA ALA A 2 0.04 22.08 -9.69
C ALA A 2 -0.07 20.67 -9.08
N CYS A 3 -1.28 20.23 -8.71
CA CYS A 3 -1.51 18.89 -8.14
C CYS A 3 -1.12 17.75 -9.08
N ALA A 4 -1.40 17.89 -10.39
CA ALA A 4 -1.03 16.89 -11.39
C ALA A 4 0.49 16.80 -11.59
N ARG A 5 1.20 17.94 -11.57
CA ARG A 5 2.67 17.97 -11.62
C ARG A 5 3.28 17.33 -10.38
N TYR A 6 2.72 17.63 -9.20
CA TYR A 6 3.16 17.04 -7.94
C TYR A 6 2.94 15.52 -7.93
N TYR A 7 1.75 15.05 -8.28
CA TYR A 7 1.44 13.62 -8.43
C TYR A 7 2.44 12.92 -9.35
N ASN A 8 2.66 13.47 -10.54
CA ASN A 8 3.60 12.90 -11.51
C ASN A 8 5.05 12.88 -10.99
N ALA A 9 5.47 13.91 -10.22
CA ALA A 9 6.79 13.91 -9.59
C ALA A 9 6.92 12.79 -8.55
N ILE A 10 5.90 12.59 -7.71
CA ILE A 10 5.88 11.51 -6.70
C ILE A 10 5.90 10.13 -7.36
N VAL A 11 5.08 9.92 -8.39
CA VAL A 11 5.06 8.67 -9.16
C VAL A 11 6.43 8.37 -9.78
N ARG A 12 7.08 9.38 -10.37
CA ARG A 12 8.43 9.21 -10.94
C ARG A 12 9.45 8.84 -9.87
N LEU A 13 9.42 9.51 -8.72
CA LEU A 13 10.31 9.16 -7.59
C LEU A 13 10.08 7.73 -7.10
N LEU A 14 8.82 7.29 -7.03
CA LEU A 14 8.49 5.90 -6.68
C LEU A 14 9.12 4.93 -7.67
N ILE A 15 8.98 5.17 -8.98
CA ILE A 15 9.53 4.26 -10.00
C ILE A 15 11.07 4.31 -10.04
N ASP A 16 11.65 5.51 -10.06
CA ASP A 16 13.09 5.69 -10.23
C ASP A 16 13.88 5.30 -8.98
N VAL A 17 13.37 5.63 -7.79
CA VAL A 17 14.09 5.44 -6.52
C VAL A 17 13.61 4.18 -5.82
N LEU A 18 12.32 4.06 -5.51
CA LEU A 18 11.82 2.95 -4.72
C LEU A 18 11.87 1.64 -5.49
N LEU A 19 11.46 1.63 -6.77
CA LEU A 19 11.54 0.43 -7.62
C LEU A 19 12.92 0.25 -8.27
N ASN A 20 13.77 1.27 -8.20
CA ASN A 20 15.08 1.34 -8.87
C ASN A 20 15.02 0.96 -10.36
N TYR A 21 13.99 1.47 -11.05
CA TYR A 21 13.68 1.12 -12.44
C TYR A 21 14.01 2.28 -13.38
N ALA A 22 14.82 2.02 -14.40
CA ALA A 22 15.21 3.00 -15.40
C ALA A 22 14.13 3.13 -16.47
N GLN A 23 13.29 4.17 -16.35
CA GLN A 23 12.15 4.41 -17.25
C GLN A 23 12.58 4.68 -18.71
N ASP A 24 13.75 5.28 -18.92
CA ASP A 24 14.32 5.52 -20.25
C ASP A 24 14.68 4.23 -20.99
N ARG A 25 15.15 3.23 -20.25
CA ARG A 25 15.61 1.94 -20.79
C ARG A 25 14.62 0.79 -20.58
N GLN A 26 13.51 1.06 -19.89
CA GLN A 26 12.49 0.06 -19.53
C GLN A 26 13.12 -1.19 -18.88
N CYS A 27 14.03 -0.98 -17.92
CA CYS A 27 14.69 -2.07 -17.22
C CYS A 27 15.12 -1.71 -15.79
N SER A 28 15.32 -2.73 -14.95
CA SER A 28 15.89 -2.53 -13.61
C SER A 28 17.35 -2.08 -13.69
N ARG A 29 17.74 -1.16 -12.81
CA ARG A 29 19.15 -0.81 -12.59
C ARG A 29 19.90 -1.97 -11.89
N PRO A 30 21.25 -1.98 -11.85
CA PRO A 30 22.02 -3.12 -11.34
C PRO A 30 21.76 -3.53 -9.87
N ARG A 31 21.23 -2.62 -9.05
CA ARG A 31 20.89 -2.90 -7.64
C ARG A 31 19.40 -3.20 -7.50
N SER A 32 19.02 -3.92 -6.44
CA SER A 32 17.60 -4.07 -6.08
C SER A 32 17.01 -2.73 -5.63
N GLY A 33 15.72 -2.53 -5.93
CA GLY A 33 14.89 -1.51 -5.27
C GLY A 33 14.44 -1.96 -3.88
N GLY A 34 13.60 -1.17 -3.24
CA GLY A 34 13.09 -1.42 -1.89
C GLY A 34 12.33 -2.75 -1.74
N PHE A 35 11.74 -3.26 -2.83
CA PHE A 35 11.01 -4.53 -2.84
C PHE A 35 11.80 -5.69 -3.47
N GLY A 36 13.05 -5.48 -3.89
CA GLY A 36 13.82 -6.42 -4.70
C GLY A 36 14.08 -5.88 -6.11
N LYS A 37 14.49 -6.77 -7.02
CA LYS A 37 14.79 -6.37 -8.40
C LYS A 37 13.51 -6.34 -9.24
N THR A 38 13.14 -5.16 -9.73
CA THR A 38 11.92 -4.93 -10.50
C THR A 38 12.09 -5.43 -11.94
N LYS A 39 11.32 -6.43 -12.35
CA LYS A 39 11.31 -6.92 -13.73
C LYS A 39 10.48 -6.02 -14.65
N ALA A 40 9.32 -5.61 -14.18
CA ALA A 40 8.38 -4.78 -14.93
C ALA A 40 7.44 -4.06 -13.97
N TYR A 41 6.78 -3.02 -14.46
CA TYR A 41 5.64 -2.42 -13.79
C TYR A 41 4.59 -2.01 -14.83
N PHE A 42 3.35 -1.87 -14.38
CA PHE A 42 2.26 -1.27 -15.13
C PHE A 42 1.59 -0.24 -14.21
N LEU A 43 1.30 0.95 -14.73
CA LEU A 43 0.63 2.01 -14.00
C LEU A 43 -0.51 2.58 -14.84
N SER A 44 -1.71 2.63 -14.26
CA SER A 44 -2.84 3.38 -14.79
C SER A 44 -3.21 4.51 -13.83
N THR A 45 -3.43 5.71 -14.35
CA THR A 45 -3.87 6.87 -13.56
C THR A 45 -5.27 7.28 -13.98
N GLU A 46 -6.15 7.48 -13.01
CA GLU A 46 -7.53 7.91 -13.19
C GLU A 46 -7.88 9.08 -12.27
N SER A 47 -8.91 9.84 -12.63
CA SER A 47 -9.50 10.82 -11.70
C SER A 47 -10.51 10.10 -10.81
N GLN A 48 -10.36 10.25 -9.49
CA GLN A 48 -11.25 9.69 -8.50
C GLN A 48 -12.06 10.80 -7.82
N ASN A 49 -13.30 10.46 -7.44
CA ASN A 49 -14.28 11.31 -6.75
C ASN A 49 -14.74 12.54 -7.57
N SER A 50 -15.73 13.25 -7.01
CA SER A 50 -16.28 14.49 -7.58
C SER A 50 -15.30 15.66 -7.59
N THR A 51 -14.20 15.57 -6.85
CA THR A 51 -13.12 16.57 -6.75
C THR A 51 -12.06 16.45 -7.85
N GLY A 52 -12.03 15.33 -8.58
CA GLY A 52 -11.06 15.09 -9.66
C GLY A 52 -9.65 14.78 -9.16
N ASP A 53 -9.52 14.20 -7.97
CA ASP A 53 -8.23 13.82 -7.40
C ASP A 53 -7.58 12.71 -8.22
N LEU A 54 -6.25 12.74 -8.40
CA LEU A 54 -5.56 11.71 -9.19
C LEU A 54 -5.30 10.46 -8.34
N HIS A 55 -5.70 9.31 -8.87
CA HIS A 55 -5.49 8.01 -8.27
C HIS A 55 -4.71 7.11 -9.24
N GLY A 56 -3.79 6.29 -8.72
CA GLY A 56 -2.95 5.41 -9.52
C GLY A 56 -3.05 3.96 -9.08
N HIS A 57 -3.33 3.06 -10.03
CA HIS A 57 -3.24 1.62 -9.83
C HIS A 57 -1.93 1.11 -10.44
N MET A 58 -1.07 0.52 -9.61
CA MET A 58 0.21 0.00 -10.04
C MET A 58 0.31 -1.51 -9.82
N LEU A 59 0.74 -2.23 -10.86
CA LEU A 59 1.20 -3.61 -10.76
C LEU A 59 2.73 -3.62 -10.89
N VAL A 60 3.41 -4.38 -10.03
CA VAL A 60 4.87 -4.48 -10.02
C VAL A 60 5.27 -5.95 -10.01
N TRP A 61 6.15 -6.33 -10.92
CA TRP A 61 6.73 -7.67 -10.99
C TRP A 61 8.13 -7.63 -10.42
N ILE A 62 8.35 -8.38 -9.35
CA ILE A 62 9.65 -8.50 -8.69
C ILE A 62 10.27 -9.85 -9.05
N GLU A 63 11.58 -9.86 -9.29
CA GLU A 63 12.34 -11.08 -9.51
C GLU A 63 12.19 -12.05 -8.32
N ASN A 64 12.03 -13.34 -8.62
CA ASN A 64 11.83 -14.43 -7.66
C ASN A 64 10.55 -14.35 -6.81
N MET A 65 9.59 -13.49 -7.16
CA MET A 65 8.25 -13.55 -6.59
C MET A 65 7.34 -14.52 -7.36
N PRO A 66 6.30 -15.09 -6.71
CA PRO A 66 5.26 -15.87 -7.38
C PRO A 66 4.66 -15.13 -8.57
N THR A 67 4.61 -15.82 -9.71
CA THR A 67 4.06 -15.26 -10.96
C THR A 67 2.54 -15.43 -11.07
N THR A 68 1.96 -16.29 -10.23
CA THR A 68 0.53 -16.58 -10.21
C THR A 68 -0.02 -16.51 -8.79
N THR A 69 -1.32 -16.23 -8.68
CA THR A 69 -2.03 -16.28 -7.40
C THR A 69 -1.95 -17.66 -6.77
N ALA A 70 -2.02 -18.74 -7.55
CA ALA A 70 -1.88 -20.11 -7.05
C ALA A 70 -0.51 -20.35 -6.39
N GLN A 71 0.59 -19.94 -7.03
CA GLN A 71 1.93 -20.03 -6.43
C GLN A 71 2.05 -19.18 -5.17
N TYR A 72 1.42 -17.99 -5.15
CA TYR A 72 1.41 -17.13 -3.97
C TYR A 72 0.65 -17.77 -2.80
N TYR A 73 -0.53 -18.35 -3.06
CA TYR A 73 -1.29 -19.08 -2.05
C TYR A 73 -0.57 -20.33 -1.54
N GLU A 74 0.21 -21.01 -2.40
CA GLU A 74 1.07 -22.10 -1.96
C GLU A 74 2.16 -21.59 -1.01
N LEU A 75 2.84 -20.48 -1.36
CA LEU A 75 3.84 -19.88 -0.46
C LEU A 75 3.26 -19.46 0.88
N LEU A 76 2.02 -18.97 0.92
CA LEU A 76 1.34 -18.60 2.17
C LEU A 76 1.09 -19.77 3.11
N LYS A 77 1.17 -21.03 2.64
CA LYS A 77 1.10 -22.21 3.52
C LYS A 77 2.38 -22.40 4.35
N HIS A 78 3.50 -21.80 3.92
CA HIS A 78 4.75 -21.84 4.67
C HIS A 78 4.78 -20.76 5.74
N ARG A 79 4.92 -21.18 7.01
CA ARG A 79 4.87 -20.27 8.17
C ARG A 79 5.88 -19.13 8.09
N ASP A 80 7.10 -19.40 7.63
CA ASP A 80 8.13 -18.36 7.53
C ASP A 80 7.76 -17.26 6.53
N PHE A 81 7.15 -17.62 5.41
CA PHE A 81 6.69 -16.65 4.42
C PHE A 81 5.50 -15.86 4.96
N GLN A 82 4.55 -16.53 5.59
CA GLN A 82 3.41 -15.89 6.24
C GLN A 82 3.86 -14.85 7.29
N HIS A 83 4.83 -15.19 8.14
CA HIS A 83 5.36 -14.28 9.15
C HIS A 83 6.00 -13.04 8.51
N ARG A 84 6.84 -13.21 7.48
CA ARG A 84 7.44 -12.08 6.76
C ARG A 84 6.40 -11.14 6.14
N VAL A 85 5.30 -11.70 5.60
CA VAL A 85 4.19 -10.89 5.07
C VAL A 85 3.51 -10.11 6.20
N GLN A 86 3.27 -10.74 7.37
CA GLN A 86 2.68 -10.08 8.53
C GLN A 86 3.57 -8.96 9.08
N ASP A 87 4.87 -9.21 9.21
CA ASP A 87 5.85 -8.22 9.66
C ASP A 87 5.87 -7.00 8.72
N TYR A 88 5.92 -7.27 7.40
CA TYR A 88 5.88 -6.21 6.40
C TYR A 88 4.59 -5.40 6.49
N VAL A 89 3.43 -6.05 6.50
CA VAL A 89 2.12 -5.35 6.60
C VAL A 89 2.06 -4.52 7.88
N SER A 90 2.50 -5.07 9.01
CA SER A 90 2.51 -4.35 10.29
C SER A 90 3.45 -3.15 10.28
N SER A 91 4.53 -3.19 9.50
CA SER A 91 5.46 -2.06 9.36
C SER A 91 4.91 -0.89 8.54
N ILE A 92 4.00 -1.16 7.59
CA ILE A 92 3.48 -0.14 6.66
C ILE A 92 2.04 0.28 6.96
N ALA A 93 1.25 -0.62 7.56
CA ALA A 93 -0.13 -0.36 7.93
C ALA A 93 -0.13 0.45 9.23
N SER A 94 -0.02 1.76 9.08
CA SER A 94 -0.24 2.70 10.18
C SER A 94 -1.46 3.56 9.86
N SER A 95 -2.28 3.78 10.87
CA SER A 95 -3.34 4.78 10.82
C SER A 95 -3.08 5.77 11.94
N SER A 96 -2.64 6.98 11.59
CA SER A 96 -2.70 8.09 12.53
C SER A 96 -4.09 8.71 12.44
N PHE A 97 -4.90 8.53 13.48
CA PHE A 97 -6.10 9.34 13.63
C PHE A 97 -5.67 10.64 14.34
N PRO A 98 -5.73 11.82 13.68
CA PRO A 98 -5.23 13.08 14.25
C PRO A 98 -6.25 13.63 15.25
N VAL A 99 -6.59 12.86 16.27
CA VAL A 99 -7.54 13.24 17.30
C VAL A 99 -6.85 13.06 18.64
N SER A 100 -6.85 14.14 19.42
CA SER A 100 -6.36 14.11 20.79
C SER A 100 -7.18 13.05 21.54
N LEU A 101 -6.47 12.03 22.05
CA LEU A 101 -7.04 11.02 22.93
C LEU A 101 -7.19 11.54 24.36
N ASP A 102 -6.80 12.79 24.61
CA ASP A 102 -6.91 13.42 25.93
C ASP A 102 -8.39 13.71 26.27
N ARG A 103 -9.24 13.96 25.26
CA ARG A 103 -10.65 14.28 25.47
C ARG A 103 -11.54 13.98 24.27
N CYS A 104 -12.64 13.28 24.50
CA CYS A 104 -13.65 12.99 23.48
C CYS A 104 -14.33 14.27 23.00
N SER A 105 -14.33 14.53 21.70
CA SER A 105 -14.96 15.73 21.11
C SER A 105 -16.48 15.75 21.24
N SER A 106 -17.12 14.59 21.45
CA SER A 106 -18.57 14.48 21.57
C SER A 106 -19.10 14.51 23.00
N CYS A 107 -18.36 13.93 23.97
CA CYS A 107 -18.84 13.79 25.36
C CYS A 107 -17.86 14.30 26.41
N SER A 108 -16.72 14.85 26.00
CA SER A 108 -15.67 15.37 26.89
C SER A 108 -15.04 14.36 27.86
N SER A 109 -15.29 13.06 27.70
CA SER A 109 -14.63 12.01 28.47
C SER A 109 -13.13 12.00 28.22
N THR A 110 -12.34 11.86 29.28
CA THR A 110 -10.88 11.65 29.23
C THR A 110 -10.50 10.18 29.29
N ASP A 111 -11.47 9.29 29.49
CA ASP A 111 -11.28 7.84 29.54
C ASP A 111 -11.49 7.22 28.14
N ILE A 112 -10.64 7.63 27.19
CA ILE A 112 -10.68 7.10 25.82
C ILE A 112 -9.76 5.88 25.75
N ALA A 113 -10.36 4.70 25.72
CA ALA A 113 -9.65 3.43 25.50
C ALA A 113 -9.85 2.92 24.06
N ALA A 114 -8.83 2.24 23.53
CA ALA A 114 -8.97 1.52 22.27
C ALA A 114 -10.00 0.38 22.43
N MET A 115 -11.11 0.45 21.70
CA MET A 115 -12.05 -0.67 21.65
C MET A 115 -11.47 -1.80 20.80
N GLN A 116 -11.62 -3.02 21.29
CA GLN A 116 -11.22 -4.20 20.55
C GLN A 116 -12.04 -4.32 19.27
N PHE A 117 -11.37 -4.51 18.14
CA PHE A 117 -12.02 -4.68 16.85
C PHE A 117 -12.87 -5.96 16.85
N SER A 118 -14.20 -5.83 16.74
CA SER A 118 -15.10 -6.97 16.51
C SER A 118 -15.51 -7.05 15.04
N ARG A 119 -15.14 -8.17 14.39
CA ARG A 119 -15.53 -8.48 13.01
C ARG A 119 -17.05 -8.59 12.82
N GLU A 120 -17.81 -8.82 13.88
CA GLU A 120 -19.25 -9.04 13.83
C GLU A 120 -20.01 -7.76 13.49
N VAL A 121 -19.47 -6.60 13.91
CA VAL A 121 -20.07 -5.27 13.71
C VAL A 121 -20.00 -4.82 12.24
N PHE A 122 -19.09 -5.40 11.46
CA PHE A 122 -18.87 -5.07 10.04
C PHE A 122 -19.40 -6.14 9.07
N LYS A 123 -20.27 -7.05 9.55
CA LYS A 123 -20.95 -7.98 8.65
C LYS A 123 -21.86 -7.20 7.72
N LYS A 124 -21.66 -7.38 6.41
CA LYS A 124 -22.55 -6.84 5.37
C LYS A 124 -23.99 -7.26 5.71
N PRO A 125 -24.98 -6.35 5.70
CA PRO A 125 -26.36 -6.74 5.93
C PRO A 125 -26.74 -7.84 4.94
N LYS A 126 -27.35 -8.92 5.46
CA LYS A 126 -27.88 -9.98 4.59
C LYS A 126 -28.97 -9.35 3.71
N ARG A 127 -28.82 -9.50 2.40
CA ARG A 127 -29.85 -9.12 1.42
C ARG A 127 -31.10 -9.97 1.61
#